data_AF-A0A522RHR7-F1
#
_entry.id   AF-A0A522RHR7-F1
#
_cell.length_a   1.000
_cell.length_b   1.000
_cell.length_c   1.000
_cell.angle_alpha   90.00
_cell.angle_beta   90.00
_cell.angle_gamma   90.00
#
_symmetry.space_group_name_H-M   'P 1'
#
loop_
_entity.id
_entity.type
_entity.pdbx_description
1 polymer ?
#
loop_
_entity_poly.entity_id
_entity_poly.type
_entity_poly.pdbx_seq_one_letter_code
_entity_poly.pdbx_strand_id
1 'polypeptide(L)'
;YCKVSGMVTEANWKTWTPDDLKPYLDIVFEAFGTNRLMFGSDWPVCLVAGTYSRVKKVITDYIRQFDVEAQNNIMGNNAIRFYNL
;
A
#
# COMPACT_ATOMS: atom_id res chain seq x y z
N TYR A 1 -1.36 -7.54 11.89
CA TYR A 1 -0.94 -6.40 11.07
C TYR A 1 -0.44 -6.91 9.75
N CYS A 2 -0.55 -6.11 8.69
CA CYS A 2 -0.06 -6.43 7.35
C CYS A 2 0.49 -5.15 6.70
N LYS A 3 1.64 -5.27 6.06
CA LYS A 3 2.29 -4.17 5.35
C LYS A 3 1.93 -4.25 3.88
N VAL A 4 1.40 -3.16 3.33
CA VAL A 4 1.09 -3.01 1.91
C VAL A 4 2.32 -2.38 1.25
N SER A 5 3.22 -3.23 0.77
CA SER A 5 4.50 -2.87 0.16
C SER A 5 4.95 -3.92 -0.85
N GLY A 6 5.87 -3.59 -1.75
CA GLY A 6 6.49 -4.55 -2.69
C GLY A 6 5.58 -5.06 -3.82
N MET A 7 4.29 -4.69 -3.86
CA MET A 7 3.35 -5.25 -4.85
C MET A 7 3.76 -4.98 -6.31
N VAL A 8 4.39 -3.84 -6.60
CA VAL A 8 4.80 -3.47 -7.96
C VAL A 8 5.96 -4.34 -8.49
N THR A 9 6.78 -4.90 -7.60
CA THR A 9 7.92 -5.75 -7.99
C THR A 9 7.50 -7.20 -8.24
N GLU A 10 6.31 -7.59 -7.79
CA GLU A 10 5.71 -8.90 -8.11
C GLU A 10 4.90 -8.87 -9.42
N ALA A 11 4.58 -7.67 -9.92
CA ALA A 11 3.89 -7.48 -11.20
C ALA A 11 4.86 -7.49 -12.39
N ASN A 12 4.32 -7.38 -13.61
CA ASN A 12 5.17 -7.16 -14.79
C ASN A 12 5.79 -5.75 -14.73
N TRP A 13 7.10 -5.66 -14.43
CA TRP A 13 7.80 -4.41 -14.16
C TRP A 13 7.64 -3.33 -15.23
N LYS A 14 7.46 -3.73 -16.50
CA LYS A 14 7.42 -2.80 -17.63
C LYS A 14 6.01 -2.30 -17.93
N THR A 15 4.98 -3.09 -17.66
CA THR A 15 3.63 -2.84 -18.19
C THR A 15 2.52 -2.84 -17.16
N TRP A 16 2.83 -3.05 -15.88
CA TRP A 16 1.79 -3.04 -14.83
C TRP A 16 1.06 -1.70 -14.77
N THR A 17 -0.21 -1.78 -14.43
CA THR A 17 -1.14 -0.69 -14.20
C THR A 17 -1.71 -0.77 -12.78
N PRO A 18 -2.22 0.34 -12.20
CA PRO A 18 -2.86 0.28 -10.88
C PRO A 18 -4.02 -0.74 -10.80
N ASP A 19 -4.73 -0.96 -11.91
CA ASP A 19 -5.83 -1.92 -11.98
C ASP A 19 -5.37 -3.38 -11.83
N ASP A 20 -4.14 -3.70 -12.27
CA ASP A 20 -3.55 -5.03 -12.05
C ASP A 20 -3.30 -5.33 -10.56
N LEU A 21 -3.14 -4.28 -9.75
CA LEU A 21 -2.86 -4.38 -8.31
C LEU A 21 -4.15 -4.37 -7.47
N LYS A 22 -5.23 -3.81 -8.03
CA LYS A 22 -6.50 -3.60 -7.32
C LYS A 22 -7.09 -4.89 -6.73
N PRO A 23 -7.17 -6.03 -7.43
CA PRO A 23 -7.74 -7.27 -6.86
C PRO A 23 -7.01 -7.73 -5.60
N TYR A 24 -5.68 -7.58 -5.57
CA TYR A 24 -4.86 -7.94 -4.43
C TYR A 24 -5.05 -6.96 -3.27
N LEU A 25 -5.18 -5.67 -3.57
CA LEU A 25 -5.52 -4.66 -2.57
C LEU A 25 -6.90 -4.97 -1.97
N ASP A 26 -7.91 -5.31 -2.78
CA ASP A 26 -9.25 -5.66 -2.29
C ASP A 26 -9.20 -6.83 -1.29
N ILE A 27 -8.49 -7.91 -1.63
CA ILE A 27 -8.31 -9.07 -0.75
C ILE A 27 -7.59 -8.69 0.55
N VAL A 28 -6.50 -7.90 0.46
CA VAL A 28 -5.73 -7.50 1.64
C VAL A 28 -6.56 -6.59 2.56
N PHE A 29 -7.32 -5.66 1.99
CA PHE A 29 -8.18 -4.75 2.75
C PHE A 29 -9.36 -5.46 3.41
N GLU A 30 -9.98 -6.41 2.71
CA GLU A 30 -11.03 -7.26 3.27
C GLU A 30 -10.49 -8.15 4.40
N ALA A 31 -9.38 -8.84 4.19
CA ALA A 31 -8.85 -9.82 5.14
C ALA A 31 -8.29 -9.19 6.42
N PHE A 32 -7.61 -8.04 6.31
CA PHE A 32 -6.94 -7.43 7.46
C PHE A 32 -7.73 -6.30 8.11
N GLY A 33 -8.53 -5.57 7.33
CA GLY A 33 -9.18 -4.34 7.77
C GLY A 33 -8.22 -3.16 7.91
N THR A 34 -8.74 -1.95 7.76
CA THR A 34 -7.95 -0.70 7.72
C THR A 34 -7.14 -0.43 8.99
N ASN A 35 -7.57 -0.94 10.14
CA ASN A 35 -6.89 -0.77 11.44
C ASN A 35 -5.65 -1.65 11.65
N ARG A 36 -5.33 -2.53 10.68
CA ARG A 36 -4.16 -3.42 10.76
C ARG A 36 -3.24 -3.31 9.55
N LEU A 37 -3.50 -2.38 8.64
CA LEU A 37 -2.73 -2.18 7.41
C LEU A 37 -1.76 -1.01 7.52
N MET A 38 -0.57 -1.14 6.97
CA MET A 38 0.41 -0.05 6.96
C MET A 38 1.10 0.08 5.60
N PHE A 39 1.21 1.30 5.09
CA PHE A 39 1.94 1.57 3.85
C PHE A 39 3.45 1.37 4.02
N GLY A 40 4.09 0.81 3.00
CA GLY A 40 5.54 0.93 2.80
C GLY A 40 5.89 0.99 1.33
N SER A 41 6.83 1.85 0.95
CA SER A 41 7.21 2.01 -0.46
C SER A 41 8.04 0.87 -1.01
N ASP A 42 8.75 0.14 -0.15
CA ASP A 42 9.80 -0.81 -0.52
C ASP A 42 10.97 -0.16 -1.29
N TRP A 43 11.22 1.12 -1.06
CA TRP A 43 12.39 1.79 -1.62
C TRP A 43 13.68 1.26 -0.96
N PRO A 44 14.77 1.02 -1.71
CA PRO A 44 14.97 1.33 -3.14
C PRO A 44 14.54 0.22 -4.11
N VAL A 45 14.14 -0.96 -3.62
CA VAL A 45 13.80 -2.12 -4.47
C VAL A 45 12.67 -1.80 -5.44
N CYS A 46 11.68 -1.01 -5.01
CA CYS A 46 10.56 -0.60 -5.87
C CYS A 46 10.99 0.06 -7.19
N LEU A 47 12.19 0.65 -7.27
CA LEU A 47 12.71 1.34 -8.44
C LEU A 47 12.85 0.45 -9.68
N VAL A 48 12.87 -0.88 -9.53
CA VAL A 48 12.87 -1.80 -10.68
C VAL A 48 11.54 -1.80 -11.45
N ALA A 49 10.45 -1.38 -10.80
CA ALA A 49 9.10 -1.39 -11.37
C ALA A 49 8.38 -0.02 -11.27
N GLY A 50 8.86 0.94 -10.48
CA GLY A 50 8.26 2.27 -10.40
C GLY A 50 8.97 3.23 -9.47
N THR A 51 8.75 4.53 -9.68
CA THR A 51 9.27 5.56 -8.76
C THR A 51 8.56 5.51 -7.41
N TYR A 52 9.20 6.03 -6.36
CA TYR A 52 8.57 6.19 -5.04
C TYR A 52 7.20 6.89 -5.14
N SER A 53 7.11 7.98 -5.92
CA SER A 53 5.88 8.73 -6.11
C SER A 53 4.79 7.90 -6.80
N ARG A 54 5.15 7.09 -7.79
CA ARG A 54 4.22 6.19 -8.48
C ARG A 54 3.67 5.12 -7.53
N VAL A 55 4.53 4.47 -6.75
CA VAL A 55 4.12 3.45 -5.76
C VAL A 55 3.23 4.04 -4.68
N LYS A 56 3.65 5.19 -4.11
CA LYS A 56 2.82 5.90 -3.12
C LYS A 56 1.46 6.28 -3.70
N LYS A 57 1.44 6.74 -4.97
CA LYS A 57 0.20 7.14 -5.64
C LYS A 57 -0.81 6.00 -5.76
N VAL A 58 -0.37 4.78 -6.09
CA VAL A 58 -1.25 3.59 -6.14
C VAL A 58 -2.00 3.43 -4.82
N ILE A 59 -1.27 3.45 -3.71
CA ILE A 59 -1.89 3.26 -2.39
C ILE A 59 -2.75 4.45 -2.01
N THR A 60 -2.28 5.69 -2.19
CA THR A 60 -3.06 6.87 -1.84
C THR A 60 -4.33 7.02 -2.69
N ASP A 61 -4.32 6.60 -3.95
CA ASP A 61 -5.51 6.60 -4.79
C ASP A 61 -6.50 5.52 -4.34
N TYR A 62 -6.00 4.31 -4.05
CA TYR A 62 -6.82 3.19 -3.60
C TYR A 62 -7.54 3.50 -2.28
N ILE A 63 -6.86 4.12 -1.31
CA ILE A 63 -7.44 4.36 0.02
C ILE A 63 -8.41 5.54 0.08
N ARG A 64 -8.57 6.32 -1.00
CA ARG A 64 -9.54 7.45 -1.06
C ARG A 64 -10.98 7.03 -0.82
N GLN A 65 -11.30 5.74 -1.01
CA GLN A 65 -12.61 5.18 -0.74
C GLN A 65 -12.94 5.06 0.77
N PHE A 66 -11.94 5.16 1.64
CA PHE A 66 -12.12 5.11 3.09
C PHE A 66 -12.15 6.51 3.71
N ASP A 67 -12.67 6.62 4.93
CA ASP A 67 -12.63 7.87 5.68
C ASP A 67 -11.20 8.33 6.02
N VAL A 68 -11.09 9.59 6.44
CA VAL A 68 -9.79 10.23 6.73
C VAL A 68 -9.06 9.53 7.88
N GLU A 69 -9.77 8.97 8.85
CA GLU A 69 -9.17 8.27 9.98
C GLU A 69 -8.50 6.97 9.53
N ALA A 70 -9.19 6.16 8.73
CA ALA A 70 -8.66 4.95 8.12
C ALA A 70 -7.45 5.26 7.23
N GLN A 71 -7.51 6.32 6.42
CA GLN A 71 -6.38 6.76 5.61
C GLN A 71 -5.16 7.10 6.47
N ASN A 72 -5.34 7.86 7.56
CA ASN A 72 -4.27 8.20 8.50
C ASN A 72 -3.72 6.96 9.23
N ASN A 73 -4.60 6.01 9.57
CA ASN A 73 -4.20 4.74 10.16
C ASN A 73 -3.28 3.96 9.22
N ILE A 74 -3.65 3.84 7.95
CA ILE A 74 -2.85 3.12 6.93
C ILE A 74 -1.54 3.84 6.64
N MET A 75 -1.56 5.17 6.58
CA MET A 75 -0.39 5.98 6.20
C MET A 75 0.59 6.23 7.36
N GLY A 76 0.27 5.87 8.61
CA GLY A 76 1.20 6.04 9.71
C GLY A 76 0.77 5.47 11.07
N ASN A 77 -0.47 5.70 11.52
CA ASN A 77 -0.81 5.41 12.92
C ASN A 77 -0.76 3.91 13.25
N ASN A 78 -1.07 3.03 12.29
CA ASN A 78 -0.92 1.59 12.48
C ASN A 78 0.55 1.19 12.65
N ALA A 79 1.47 1.83 11.92
CA ALA A 79 2.90 1.59 12.07
C ALA A 79 3.40 2.09 13.43
N ILE A 80 2.97 3.28 13.87
CA ILE A 80 3.29 3.82 15.20
C ILE A 80 2.87 2.84 16.29
N ARG A 81 1.61 2.36 16.26
CA ARG A 81 1.09 1.38 17.23
C ARG A 81 1.83 0.04 17.17
N PHE A 82 2.13 -0.46 15.97
CA PHE A 82 2.74 -1.78 15.81
C PHE A 82 4.21 -1.82 16.21
N TYR A 83 4.98 -0.79 15.83
CA TYR A 83 6.42 -0.69 16.11
C TYR A 83 6.76 0.03 17.42
N ASN A 84 5.75 0.56 18.13
CA ASN A 84 5.93 1.34 19.36
C ASN A 84 6.89 2.52 19.17
N LEU A 85 6.58 3.36 18.18
CA LEU A 85 7.35 4.55 17.79
C LEU A 85 7.03 5.77 18.67
#